data_AF-A0A5A9F3W9-F1
#
_entry.id   AF-A0A5A9F3W9-F1
#
_cell.length_a   1.000
_cell.length_b   1.000
_cell.length_c   1.000
_cell.angle_alpha   90.00
_cell.angle_beta   90.00
_cell.angle_gamma   90.00
#
_symmetry.space_group_name_H-M   'P 1'
#
loop_
_entity.id
_entity.type
_entity.pdbx_description
1 polymer ?
#
loop_
_entity_poly.entity_id
_entity_poly.type
_entity_poly.pdbx_seq_one_letter_code
_entity_poly.pdbx_strand_id
1 'polypeptide(L)'
;MTNAQLAAFRERHSLTQRELAQRIGLGVSTLKDLERGYRQDGNGFRRPAPFSKTLELALIAVELGFSSYDGRPLATLALSNAAESCGGTIGPGRRKRVGRPVGSKYAGEAS
;
A
#
# COMPACT_ATOMS: atom_id res chain seq x y z
N MET A 1 -18.68 -2.68 2.00
CA MET A 1 -18.02 -3.57 2.98
C MET A 1 -17.56 -2.74 4.19
N THR A 2 -17.69 -3.22 5.43
CA THR A 2 -17.30 -2.48 6.65
C THR A 2 -15.87 -2.80 7.10
N ASN A 3 -15.31 -1.98 7.99
CA ASN A 3 -13.97 -2.18 8.55
C ASN A 3 -13.84 -3.52 9.30
N ALA A 4 -14.88 -3.92 10.04
CA ALA A 4 -14.94 -5.24 10.68
C ALA A 4 -15.03 -6.39 9.66
N GLN A 5 -15.77 -6.19 8.56
CA GLN A 5 -15.84 -7.17 7.48
C GLN A 5 -14.49 -7.37 6.78
N LEU A 6 -13.63 -6.34 6.73
CA LEU A 6 -12.27 -6.46 6.19
C LEU A 6 -11.39 -7.39 7.02
N ALA A 7 -11.41 -7.26 8.34
CA ALA A 7 -10.65 -8.15 9.21
C ALA A 7 -11.14 -9.60 9.08
N ALA A 8 -12.46 -9.81 9.09
CA ALA A 8 -13.06 -11.12 8.87
C ALA A 8 -12.76 -11.70 7.48
N PHE A 9 -12.72 -10.87 6.43
CA PHE A 9 -12.28 -11.30 5.11
C PHE A 9 -10.84 -11.81 5.13
N ARG A 10 -9.92 -11.03 5.72
CA ARG A 10 -8.52 -11.43 5.83
C ARG A 10 -8.35 -12.77 6.55
N GLU A 11 -9.06 -12.96 7.65
CA GLU A 11 -9.02 -14.19 8.46
C GLU A 11 -9.60 -15.39 7.72
N ARG A 12 -10.72 -15.23 7.00
CA ARG A 12 -11.32 -16.31 6.18
C ARG A 12 -10.40 -16.81 5.08
N HIS A 13 -9.55 -15.95 4.54
CA HIS A 13 -8.56 -16.30 3.52
C HIS A 13 -7.20 -16.73 4.12
N SER A 14 -7.09 -16.84 5.44
CA SER A 14 -5.85 -17.17 6.15
C SER A 14 -4.67 -16.27 5.78
N LEU A 15 -4.95 -14.99 5.49
CA LEU A 15 -3.94 -14.02 5.08
C LEU A 15 -3.41 -13.23 6.28
N THR A 16 -2.12 -12.96 6.28
CA THR A 16 -1.53 -11.95 7.15
C THR A 16 -1.88 -10.54 6.64
N GLN A 17 -1.79 -9.53 7.52
CA GLN A 17 -1.97 -8.13 7.11
C GLN A 17 -1.00 -7.73 5.99
N ARG A 18 0.23 -8.26 6.02
CA ARG A 18 1.23 -7.98 5.00
C ARG A 18 0.85 -8.57 3.64
N GLU A 19 0.40 -9.81 3.60
CA GLU A 19 0.02 -10.49 2.35
C GLU A 19 -1.20 -9.85 1.72
N LEU A 20 -2.25 -9.56 2.52
CA LEU A 20 -3.43 -8.89 2.00
C LEU A 20 -3.07 -7.52 1.44
N ALA A 21 -2.29 -6.72 2.19
CA ALA A 21 -1.83 -5.42 1.74
C ALA A 21 -1.06 -5.49 0.41
N GLN A 22 -0.18 -6.50 0.25
CA GLN A 22 0.52 -6.73 -1.01
C GLN A 22 -0.41 -7.08 -2.17
N ARG A 23 -1.41 -7.94 -1.95
CA ARG A 23 -2.37 -8.35 -3.00
C ARG A 23 -3.24 -7.19 -3.50
N ILE A 24 -3.64 -6.30 -2.60
CA ILE A 24 -4.51 -5.15 -2.93
C ILE A 24 -3.73 -3.85 -3.21
N GLY A 25 -2.39 -3.91 -3.24
CA GLY A 25 -1.55 -2.75 -3.56
C GLY A 25 -1.54 -1.64 -2.49
N LEU A 26 -1.77 -1.98 -1.22
CA LEU A 26 -1.77 -1.03 -0.10
C LEU A 26 -0.55 -1.18 0.81
N GLY A 27 -0.25 -0.11 1.56
CA GLY A 27 0.68 -0.19 2.68
C GLY A 27 0.06 -0.93 3.87
N VAL A 28 0.88 -1.70 4.60
CA VAL A 28 0.43 -2.46 5.80
C VAL A 28 -0.17 -1.52 6.86
N SER A 29 0.42 -0.34 7.06
CA SER A 29 -0.12 0.68 7.97
C SER A 29 -1.50 1.16 7.53
N THR A 30 -1.69 1.39 6.23
CA THR A 30 -2.98 1.78 5.67
C THR A 30 -4.03 0.69 5.88
N LEU A 31 -3.67 -0.59 5.66
CA LEU A 31 -4.57 -1.71 5.93
C LEU A 31 -4.95 -1.77 7.41
N LYS A 32 -3.99 -1.58 8.32
CA LYS A 32 -4.24 -1.57 9.77
C LYS A 32 -5.17 -0.45 10.20
N ASP A 33 -5.00 0.75 9.65
CA ASP A 33 -5.89 1.89 9.92
C ASP A 33 -7.31 1.63 9.39
N LEU A 34 -7.40 0.99 8.22
CA LEU A 34 -8.67 0.56 7.63
C LEU A 34 -9.35 -0.51 8.49
N GLU A 35 -8.66 -1.55 8.96
CA GLU A 35 -9.27 -2.56 9.83
C GLU A 35 -9.75 -1.94 11.16
N ARG A 36 -9.04 -0.94 11.68
CA ARG A 36 -9.42 -0.21 12.90
C ARG A 36 -10.58 0.77 12.71
N GLY A 37 -10.86 1.19 11.48
CA GLY A 37 -11.88 2.19 11.17
C GLY A 37 -11.44 3.65 11.32
N TYR A 38 -10.20 3.89 11.75
CA TYR A 38 -9.65 5.24 11.88
C TYR A 38 -8.16 5.27 11.59
N ARG A 39 -7.71 6.40 11.07
CA ARG A 39 -6.29 6.77 10.95
C ARG A 39 -5.94 7.80 12.01
N GLN A 40 -4.73 7.73 12.56
CA GLN A 40 -4.22 8.74 13.47
C GLN A 40 -3.44 9.78 12.68
N ASP A 41 -3.76 11.06 12.83
CA ASP A 41 -2.97 12.14 12.22
C ASP A 41 -1.74 12.50 13.06
N GLY A 42 -0.86 13.35 12.52
CA GLY A 42 0.38 13.76 13.20
C GLY A 42 0.17 14.49 14.52
N ASN A 43 -1.06 14.95 14.79
CA ASN A 43 -1.44 15.62 16.02
C ASN A 43 -2.10 14.64 17.02
N GLY A 44 -2.18 13.36 16.69
CA GLY A 44 -2.77 12.32 17.52
C GLY A 44 -4.29 12.19 17.39
N PHE A 45 -4.96 13.02 16.60
CA PHE A 45 -6.40 12.95 16.39
C PHE A 45 -6.77 11.75 15.52
N ARG A 46 -7.87 11.09 15.89
CA ARG A 46 -8.45 9.98 15.13
C ARG A 46 -9.38 10.53 14.08
N ARG A 47 -9.11 10.22 12.81
CA ARG A 47 -9.98 10.53 11.69
C ARG A 47 -10.56 9.23 11.12
N PRO A 48 -11.81 9.23 10.67
CA PRO A 48 -12.38 8.05 10.03
C PRO A 48 -11.52 7.63 8.83
N ALA A 49 -11.32 6.32 8.67
CA ALA A 49 -10.66 5.74 7.50
C ALA A 49 -11.75 5.24 6.54
N PRO A 50 -12.18 6.07 5.56
CA PRO A 50 -13.26 5.69 4.65
C PRO A 50 -12.84 4.54 3.74
N PHE A 51 -13.78 3.64 3.48
CA PHE A 51 -13.61 2.56 2.53
C PHE A 51 -13.82 3.11 1.11
N SER A 52 -12.81 2.98 0.25
CA SER A 52 -12.93 3.41 -1.15
C SER A 52 -13.51 2.31 -2.03
N LYS A 53 -14.22 2.69 -3.10
CA LYS A 53 -14.79 1.77 -4.09
C LYS A 53 -13.72 0.87 -4.73
N THR A 54 -12.55 1.44 -5.00
CA THR A 54 -11.37 0.74 -5.52
C THR A 54 -10.93 -0.41 -4.61
N LEU A 55 -11.03 -0.22 -3.30
CA LEU A 55 -10.68 -1.26 -2.33
C LEU A 55 -11.70 -2.39 -2.33
N GLU A 56 -12.99 -2.07 -2.45
CA GLU A 56 -14.03 -3.10 -2.61
C GLU A 56 -13.75 -3.98 -3.84
N LEU A 57 -13.39 -3.36 -4.99
CA LEU A 57 -13.02 -4.10 -6.20
C LEU A 57 -11.77 -4.96 -6.01
N ALA A 58 -10.76 -4.43 -5.31
CA ALA A 58 -9.54 -5.18 -5.01
C ALA A 58 -9.81 -6.44 -4.19
N LEU A 59 -10.71 -6.34 -3.21
CA LEU A 59 -11.09 -7.48 -2.36
C LEU A 59 -11.89 -8.52 -3.15
N ILE A 60 -12.82 -8.07 -4.01
CA ILE A 60 -13.55 -8.96 -4.91
C ILE A 60 -12.57 -9.69 -5.84
N ALA A 61 -11.55 -9.01 -6.36
CA ALA A 61 -10.52 -9.64 -7.18
C ALA A 61 -9.78 -10.75 -6.41
N VAL A 62 -9.41 -10.51 -5.15
CA VAL A 62 -8.79 -11.54 -4.29
C VAL A 62 -9.74 -12.71 -4.03
N GLU A 63 -11.03 -12.43 -3.83
CA GLU A 63 -12.07 -13.44 -3.62
C GLU A 63 -12.27 -14.33 -4.86
N LEU A 64 -12.16 -13.74 -6.05
CA LEU A 64 -12.20 -14.44 -7.34
C LEU A 64 -10.89 -15.18 -7.66
N GLY A 65 -9.86 -15.10 -6.80
CA GLY A 65 -8.59 -15.79 -6.97
C GLY A 65 -7.54 -15.03 -7.77
N PHE A 66 -7.75 -13.75 -8.08
CA PHE A 66 -6.70 -12.92 -8.68
C PHE A 66 -5.57 -12.66 -7.67
N SER A 67 -4.33 -12.74 -8.14
CA SER A 67 -3.13 -12.59 -7.30
C SER A 67 -2.82 -11.13 -6.95
N SER A 68 -3.29 -10.18 -7.76
CA SER A 68 -3.13 -8.75 -7.50
C SER A 68 -4.21 -7.90 -8.19
N TYR A 69 -4.51 -6.74 -7.62
CA TYR A 69 -5.33 -5.70 -8.24
C TYR A 69 -4.56 -4.37 -8.23
N ASP A 70 -4.27 -3.83 -9.40
CA ASP A 70 -3.42 -2.65 -9.58
C ASP A 70 -4.19 -1.32 -9.48
N GLY A 71 -5.50 -1.36 -9.23
CA GLY A 71 -6.33 -0.18 -9.04
C GLY A 71 -6.50 0.68 -10.29
N ARG A 72 -6.05 0.20 -11.46
CA ARG A 72 -6.31 0.88 -12.72
C ARG A 72 -7.80 0.78 -13.01
N PRO A 73 -8.45 1.88 -13.44
CA PRO A 73 -9.79 1.76 -13.97
C PRO A 73 -9.74 0.70 -15.06
N LEU A 74 -10.68 -0.26 -15.04
CA LEU A 74 -10.89 -1.15 -16.17
C LEU A 74 -11.12 -0.20 -17.33
N ALA A 75 -10.10 0.01 -18.16
CA ALA A 75 -10.22 0.80 -19.36
C ALA A 75 -11.44 0.22 -20.05
N THR A 76 -12.48 1.04 -20.23
CA THR A 76 -13.71 0.63 -20.88
C THR A 76 -13.25 -0.11 -22.12
N LEU A 77 -13.42 -1.43 -22.11
CA LEU A 77 -12.84 -2.31 -23.11
C LEU A 77 -13.52 -1.94 -24.43
N ALA A 78 -12.98 -0.95 -25.12
CA ALA A 78 -13.00 -0.93 -26.56
C ALA A 78 -12.35 -2.26 -26.94
N LEU A 79 -13.18 -3.16 -27.45
CA LEU A 79 -12.78 -4.45 -27.98
C LEU A 79 -11.60 -4.26 -28.93
N SER A 80 -10.39 -4.51 -28.46
CA SER A 80 -9.24 -4.68 -29.34
C SER A 80 -8.32 -5.73 -28.73
N ASN A 81 -8.41 -6.91 -29.33
CA ASN A 81 -7.45 -7.99 -29.22
C ASN A 81 -6.02 -7.46 -29.41
N ALA A 82 -5.20 -7.49 -28.36
CA ALA A 82 -3.73 -7.45 -28.43
C ALA A 82 -3.24 -7.80 -27.01
N ALA A 83 -2.84 -9.04 -26.74
CA ALA A 83 -1.50 -9.57 -26.97
C ALA A 83 -0.49 -9.12 -25.88
N GLU A 84 0.15 -10.15 -25.31
CA GLU A 84 1.49 -10.15 -24.67
C GLU A 84 1.63 -9.89 -23.16
N SER A 85 1.77 -11.02 -22.44
CA SER A 85 3.01 -11.39 -21.76
C SER A 85 3.95 -10.23 -21.37
N CYS A 86 3.94 -9.85 -20.10
CA CYS A 86 5.08 -9.19 -19.46
C CYS A 86 5.24 -9.69 -18.02
N GLY A 87 6.08 -10.72 -17.84
CA GLY A 87 6.82 -10.90 -16.60
C GLY A 87 7.79 -9.73 -16.41
N GLY A 88 7.87 -9.19 -15.19
CA GLY A 88 8.78 -8.09 -14.86
C GLY A 88 8.99 -8.01 -13.35
N THR A 89 10.22 -8.26 -12.95
CA THR A 89 10.73 -8.43 -11.59
C THR A 89 10.71 -7.15 -10.75
N ILE A 90 10.38 -7.28 -9.47
CA ILE A 90 10.50 -6.23 -8.45
C ILE A 90 11.99 -6.03 -8.14
N GLY A 91 12.60 -4.97 -8.68
CA GLY A 91 13.93 -4.51 -8.26
C GLY A 91 13.86 -3.66 -6.97
N PRO A 92 14.73 -3.87 -5.96
CA PRO A 92 14.80 -2.98 -4.81
C PRO A 92 15.56 -1.71 -5.18
N GLY A 93 14.85 -0.59 -5.27
CA GLY A 93 15.43 0.74 -5.43
C GLY A 93 16.23 1.18 -4.18
N ARG A 94 17.52 0.84 -4.14
CA ARG A 94 18.50 1.45 -3.22
C ARG A 94 18.64 2.94 -3.55
N ARG A 95 17.99 3.81 -2.77
CA ARG A 95 18.36 5.23 -2.73
C ARG A 95 19.64 5.38 -1.91
N LYS A 96 20.79 5.57 -2.58
CA LYS A 96 22.02 6.05 -1.94
C LYS A 96 21.74 7.42 -1.30
N ARG A 97 21.70 7.51 0.03
CA ARG A 97 21.78 8.79 0.73
C ARG A 97 23.20 9.30 0.57
N VAL A 98 23.38 10.37 -0.20
CA VAL A 98 24.63 11.12 -0.25
C VAL A 98 24.79 11.79 1.12
N GLY A 99 25.94 11.56 1.75
CA GLY A 99 26.27 12.08 3.08
C GLY A 99 26.21 13.61 3.11
N ARG A 100 25.61 14.15 4.16
CA ARG A 100 25.63 15.59 4.47
C ARG A 100 26.99 15.88 5.12
N PRO A 101 27.78 16.85 4.65
CA PRO A 101 29.05 17.18 5.28
C PRO A 101 28.81 17.69 6.71
N VAL A 102 29.58 17.16 7.65
CA VAL A 102 29.59 17.58 9.05
C VAL A 102 30.40 18.87 9.11
N GLY A 103 29.74 19.98 9.43
CA GLY A 103 30.44 21.24 9.67
C GLY A 103 31.35 21.13 10.89
N SER A 104 32.65 21.15 10.67
CA SER A 104 33.68 21.27 11.71
C SER A 104 33.53 22.63 12.41
N LYS A 105 33.15 22.62 13.69
CA LYS A 105 32.99 23.83 14.52
C LYS A 105 34.21 24.15 15.39
N TYR A 106 35.35 23.50 15.15
CA TYR A 106 36.57 23.72 15.92
C TYR A 106 37.77 24.00 15.00
N ALA A 107 37.73 25.15 14.35
CA ALA A 107 38.93 25.95 14.08
C ALA A 107 38.74 27.17 14.99
N GLY A 108 39.45 27.32 16.10
CA GLY A 108 40.88 27.53 16.15
C GLY A 108 41.08 29.01 16.47
N GLU A 109 41.18 29.35 17.75
CA GLU A 109 41.81 30.60 18.18
C GLU A 109 42.77 30.26 19.31
N ALA A 110 44.04 30.20 18.91
CA ALA A 110 45.17 30.34 19.78
C ALA A 110 45.32 31.82 20.11
N SER A 111 45.41 32.16 21.39
CA SER A 111 46.18 33.28 21.94
C SER A 111 46.34 33.05 23.44
#